data_AF-A0A8T5U930-F1
#
_entry.id   AF-A0A8T5U930-F1
#
_cell.length_a   1.000
_cell.length_b   1.000
_cell.length_c   1.000
_cell.angle_alpha   90.00
_cell.angle_beta   90.00
_cell.angle_gamma   90.00
#
_symmetry.space_group_name_H-M   'P 1'
#
loop_
_entity.id
_entity.type
_entity.pdbx_description
1 polymer ?
#
loop_
_entity_poly.entity_id
_entity_poly.type
_entity_poly.pdbx_seq_one_letter_code
_entity_poly.pdbx_strand_id
1 'polypeptide(L)'
;MRRQLRVKKLLIIREEKTLLRLLYNFFPDPYVHDIRVHRNVYSGKIEIIVGFLSFVERGIAIGCRGEYIKAVNKLFEKNVSFGENKGFQVNIKCEVVKL
;
A
#
# COMPACT_ATOMS: atom_id res chain seq x y z
N MET A 1 7.52 -1.67 25.87
CA MET A 1 6.63 -1.37 24.71
C MET A 1 6.12 -2.64 23.99
N ARG A 2 6.96 -3.45 23.31
CA ARG A 2 6.48 -4.69 22.63
C ARG A 2 5.75 -5.69 23.55
N ARG A 3 6.22 -5.88 24.79
CA ARG A 3 5.56 -6.76 25.78
C ARG A 3 4.14 -6.33 26.18
N GLN A 4 3.80 -5.05 26.07
CA GLN A 4 2.46 -4.52 26.39
C GLN A 4 1.48 -4.64 25.21
N LEU A 5 1.98 -4.92 23.99
CA LEU A 5 1.21 -5.03 22.75
C LEU A 5 0.99 -6.48 22.31
N ARG A 6 1.08 -7.44 23.23
CA ARG A 6 1.05 -8.90 22.93
C ARG A 6 -0.13 -9.36 22.06
N VAL A 7 -1.22 -8.59 22.00
CA VAL A 7 -2.44 -8.93 21.25
C VAL A 7 -2.45 -8.35 19.83
N LYS A 8 -1.50 -7.47 19.46
CA LYS A 8 -1.50 -6.78 18.16
C LYS A 8 -0.19 -6.97 17.41
N LYS A 9 -0.30 -7.19 16.09
CA LYS A 9 0.86 -7.12 15.18
C LYS A 9 1.33 -5.66 15.10
N LEU A 10 2.65 -5.45 15.17
CA LEU A 10 3.28 -4.14 15.08
C LEU A 10 4.23 -4.12 13.89
N LEU A 11 3.98 -3.19 12.96
CA LEU A 11 4.89 -2.88 11.85
C LEU A 11 5.48 -1.49 12.09
N ILE A 12 6.82 -1.40 12.04
CA ILE A 12 7.53 -0.12 12.10
C ILE A 12 8.02 0.17 10.69
N ILE A 13 7.54 1.27 10.12
CA ILE A 13 7.93 1.76 8.80
C ILE A 13 8.73 3.04 8.94
N ARG A 14 9.65 3.28 8.02
CA ARG A 14 10.33 4.58 7.92
C ARG A 14 9.44 5.56 7.16
N GLU A 15 9.39 6.79 7.65
CA GLU A 15 8.81 7.90 6.92
C GLU A 15 9.65 8.17 5.67
N GLU A 16 8.99 8.30 4.52
CA GLU A 16 9.65 8.51 3.23
C GLU A 16 8.93 9.61 2.46
N LYS A 17 9.71 10.51 1.84
CA LYS A 17 9.18 11.58 0.99
C LYS A 17 8.87 11.10 -0.43
N THR A 18 9.49 10.00 -0.85
CA THR A 18 9.31 9.42 -2.18
C THR A 18 8.26 8.32 -2.11
N LEU A 19 7.17 8.43 -2.89
CA LEU A 19 6.07 7.47 -2.91
C LEU A 19 6.54 6.02 -3.08
N LEU A 20 7.46 5.79 -4.02
CA LEU A 20 8.02 4.47 -4.31
C LEU A 20 8.69 3.85 -3.08
N ARG A 21 9.52 4.60 -2.36
CA ARG A 21 10.18 4.15 -1.13
C ARG A 21 9.17 3.91 -0.01
N LEU A 22 8.17 4.79 0.10
CA LEU A 22 7.09 4.63 1.06
C LEU A 22 6.34 3.31 0.81
N LEU A 23 5.97 3.02 -0.45
CA LEU A 23 5.31 1.78 -0.84
C LEU A 23 6.16 0.56 -0.49
N TYR A 24 7.44 0.53 -0.86
CA TYR A 24 8.32 -0.59 -0.48
C TYR A 24 8.41 -0.79 1.04
N ASN A 25 8.42 0.28 1.83
CA ASN A 25 8.40 0.17 3.30
C ASN A 25 7.08 -0.43 3.84
N PHE A 26 5.96 -0.26 3.13
CA PHE A 26 4.68 -0.88 3.46
C PHE A 26 4.55 -2.32 2.94
N PHE A 27 5.47 -2.83 2.13
CA PHE A 27 5.46 -4.21 1.66
C PHE A 27 6.83 -4.88 1.87
N PRO A 28 7.28 -5.05 3.13
CA PRO A 28 8.63 -5.53 3.40
C PRO A 28 8.82 -7.03 3.17
N ASP A 29 7.74 -7.83 3.24
CA ASP A 29 7.82 -9.29 3.12
C ASP A 29 7.70 -9.80 1.67
N PRO A 30 6.74 -9.33 0.85
CA PRO A 30 6.60 -9.82 -0.53
C PRO A 30 7.49 -9.06 -1.51
N TYR A 31 8.00 -9.75 -2.54
CA TYR A 31 8.69 -9.09 -3.64
C TYR A 31 7.68 -8.34 -4.51
N VAL A 32 7.75 -7.00 -4.48
CA VAL A 32 6.96 -6.14 -5.37
C VAL A 32 7.63 -6.12 -6.74
N HIS A 33 6.96 -6.67 -7.74
CA HIS A 33 7.48 -6.78 -9.10
C HIS A 33 7.29 -5.50 -9.91
N ASP A 34 6.12 -4.88 -9.79
CA ASP A 34 5.73 -3.71 -10.58
C ASP A 34 4.87 -2.75 -9.74
N ILE A 35 4.93 -1.46 -10.03
CA ILE A 35 4.08 -0.44 -9.42
C ILE A 35 3.57 0.49 -10.51
N ARG A 36 2.24 0.54 -10.66
CA ARG A 36 1.57 1.44 -11.61
C ARG A 36 0.73 2.45 -10.88
N VAL A 37 0.71 3.67 -11.40
CA VAL A 37 -0.14 4.74 -10.88
C VAL A 37 -1.12 5.14 -11.98
N HIS A 38 -2.40 4.97 -11.70
CA HIS A 38 -3.49 5.40 -12.56
C HIS A 38 -4.22 6.56 -11.92
N ARG A 39 -4.30 7.66 -12.66
CA ARG A 39 -5.01 8.85 -12.22
C ARG A 39 -6.27 9.00 -13.03
N ASN A 40 -7.40 9.08 -12.33
CA ASN A 40 -8.66 9.45 -12.93
C ASN A 40 -9.00 10.89 -12.53
N VAL A 41 -8.79 11.81 -13.47
CA VAL A 41 -9.00 13.25 -13.27
C VAL A 41 -10.48 13.57 -12.98
N TYR A 42 -11.41 12.85 -13.61
CA TYR A 42 -12.84 13.08 -13.48
C TYR A 42 -13.40 12.67 -12.11
N SER A 43 -12.90 11.57 -11.54
CA SER A 43 -13.36 11.05 -10.25
C SER A 43 -12.54 11.54 -9.04
N GLY A 44 -11.43 12.25 -9.28
CA GLY A 44 -10.53 12.66 -8.21
C GLY A 44 -9.84 11.47 -7.53
N LYS A 45 -9.67 10.33 -8.22
CA LYS A 45 -9.08 9.11 -7.64
C LYS A 45 -7.71 8.82 -8.23
N ILE A 46 -6.79 8.45 -7.34
CA ILE A 46 -5.47 7.93 -7.68
C ILE A 46 -5.46 6.47 -7.25
N GLU A 47 -5.31 5.58 -8.21
CA GLU A 47 -5.21 4.16 -7.99
C GLU A 47 -3.75 3.73 -8.17
N ILE A 48 -3.17 3.14 -7.12
CA ILE A 48 -1.83 2.58 -7.13
C ILE A 48 -1.97 1.07 -7.20
N ILE A 49 -1.49 0.46 -8.27
CA ILE A 49 -1.49 -0.99 -8.43
C ILE A 49 -0.09 -1.50 -8.09
N VAL A 50 -0.01 -2.33 -7.06
CA VAL A 50 1.20 -3.04 -6.65
C VAL A 50 1.12 -4.46 -7.20
N GLY A 51 2.01 -4.78 -8.13
CA GLY A 51 2.06 -6.02 -8.87
C GLY A 51 2.99 -7.05 -8.24
N PHE A 52 2.53 -8.31 -8.20
CA PHE A 52 3.27 -9.46 -7.66
C PHE A 52 3.32 -10.59 -8.68
N LEU A 53 4.37 -11.41 -8.66
CA LEU A 53 4.53 -12.53 -9.60
C LEU A 53 3.69 -13.76 -9.21
N SER A 54 3.32 -13.89 -7.93
CA SER A 54 2.57 -15.03 -7.44
C SER A 54 1.34 -14.65 -6.62
N PHE A 55 0.35 -15.55 -6.60
CA PHE A 55 -0.81 -15.43 -5.72
C PHE A 55 -0.42 -15.48 -4.24
N VAL A 56 0.67 -16.16 -3.89
CA VAL A 56 1.17 -16.27 -2.51
C VAL A 56 1.67 -14.92 -2.02
N GLU A 57 2.55 -14.25 -2.80
CA GLU A 57 3.06 -12.92 -2.47
C GLU A 57 1.94 -11.87 -2.43
N ARG A 58 1.03 -11.91 -3.40
CA ARG A 58 -0.18 -11.08 -3.36
C ARG A 58 -1.00 -11.34 -2.10
N GLY A 59 -1.16 -12.60 -1.70
CA GLY A 59 -1.88 -12.98 -0.48
C GLY A 59 -1.24 -12.41 0.77
N ILE A 60 0.09 -12.45 0.87
CA ILE A 60 0.87 -11.81 1.95
C ILE A 60 0.64 -10.30 1.94
N ALA A 61 0.75 -9.65 0.77
CA ALA A 61 0.57 -8.20 0.61
C ALA A 61 -0.85 -7.72 0.94
N ILE A 62 -1.87 -8.55 0.73
CA ILE A 62 -3.27 -8.25 1.07
C ILE A 62 -3.52 -8.47 2.57
N GLY A 63 -2.87 -9.47 3.15
CA GLY A 63 -3.08 -9.94 4.51
C GLY A 63 -4.37 -10.73 4.70
N CYS A 64 -4.52 -11.38 5.86
CA CYS A 64 -5.70 -12.19 6.17
C CYS A 64 -7.00 -11.37 6.01
N ARG A 65 -7.95 -11.87 5.19
CA ARG A 65 -9.22 -11.20 4.88
C ARG A 65 -9.09 -9.77 4.32
N GLY A 66 -7.91 -9.40 3.80
CA GLY A 66 -7.63 -8.05 3.31
C GLY A 66 -7.42 -7.00 4.39
N GLU A 67 -7.28 -7.39 5.66
CA GLU A 67 -7.16 -6.43 6.76
C GLU A 67 -5.89 -5.59 6.67
N TYR A 68 -4.80 -6.15 6.15
CA TYR A 68 -3.55 -5.41 5.99
C TYR A 68 -3.69 -4.30 4.95
N ILE A 69 -4.13 -4.63 3.73
CA ILE A 69 -4.27 -3.64 2.66
C ILE A 69 -5.32 -2.56 3.00
N LYS A 70 -6.39 -2.92 3.72
CA LYS A 70 -7.36 -1.94 4.27
C LYS A 70 -6.70 -0.96 5.23
N ALA A 71 -5.84 -1.45 6.12
CA ALA A 71 -5.11 -0.60 7.06
C ALA A 71 -4.13 0.34 6.35
N VAL A 72 -3.40 -0.18 5.35
CA VAL A 72 -2.50 0.64 4.51
C VAL A 72 -3.29 1.72 3.77
N ASN A 73 -4.40 1.38 3.11
CA ASN A 73 -5.24 2.36 2.41
C ASN A 73 -5.77 3.46 3.34
N LYS A 74 -6.22 3.09 4.54
CA LYS A 74 -6.66 4.05 5.55
C LYS A 74 -5.53 4.99 6.02
N LEU A 75 -4.28 4.52 6.01
CA LEU A 75 -3.13 5.36 6.32
C LEU A 75 -2.81 6.30 5.15
N PHE A 76 -2.83 5.81 3.91
CA PHE A 76 -2.58 6.62 2.73
C PHE A 76 -3.63 7.72 2.56
N GLU A 77 -4.92 7.38 2.69
CA GLU A 77 -6.02 8.34 2.59
C GLU A 77 -5.88 9.50 3.58
N LYS A 78 -5.37 9.23 4.79
CA LYS A 78 -5.23 10.24 5.84
C LYS A 78 -3.94 11.06 5.77
N ASN A 79 -2.85 10.47 5.30
CA ASN A 79 -1.51 11.03 5.49
C ASN A 79 -0.77 11.34 4.19
N VAL A 80 -1.25 10.85 3.04
CA VAL A 80 -0.58 11.04 1.76
C VAL A 80 -1.40 12.01 0.91
N SER A 81 -0.77 13.14 0.55
CA SER A 81 -1.33 14.10 -0.38
C SER A 81 -0.34 14.35 -1.52
N PHE A 82 -0.86 14.44 -2.74
CA PHE A 82 -0.06 14.76 -3.92
C PHE A 82 -0.16 16.26 -4.18
N GLY A 83 0.97 16.93 -4.43
CA GLY A 83 1.06 18.39 -4.47
C GLY A 83 0.01 19.05 -5.38
N GLU A 84 -0.06 18.64 -6.64
CA GLU A 84 -1.01 19.14 -7.64
C GLU A 84 -2.40 18.49 -7.54
N ASN A 85 -2.55 17.44 -6.72
CA ASN A 85 -3.76 16.62 -6.64
C ASN A 85 -4.29 16.59 -5.20
N LYS A 86 -4.18 17.72 -4.50
CA LYS A 86 -4.71 17.86 -3.14
C LYS A 86 -6.19 17.49 -3.13
N GLY A 87 -6.56 16.59 -2.22
CA GLY A 87 -7.93 16.09 -2.08
C GLY A 87 -8.27 14.86 -2.93
N PHE A 88 -7.36 14.38 -3.79
CA PHE A 88 -7.60 13.13 -4.52
C PHE A 88 -7.51 11.93 -3.57
N GLN A 89 -8.49 11.03 -3.65
CA GLN A 89 -8.49 9.81 -2.86
C GLN A 89 -7.47 8.82 -3.43
N VAL A 90 -6.56 8.37 -2.57
CA VAL A 90 -5.51 7.40 -2.93
C VAL A 90 -5.95 6.02 -2.49
N ASN A 91 -5.96 5.07 -3.42
CA ASN A 91 -6.30 3.68 -3.15
C ASN A 91 -5.23 2.76 -3.72
N ILE A 92 -4.73 1.85 -2.89
CA ILE A 92 -3.73 0.84 -3.27
C ILE A 92 -4.45 -0.49 -3.48
N LYS A 93 -4.16 -1.13 -4.62
CA LYS A 93 -4.61 -2.48 -4.98
C LYS A 93 -3.41 -3.40 -5.19
N CYS A 94 -3.58 -4.67 -4.86
CA CYS A 94 -2.58 -5.71 -5.06
C CYS A 94 -3.05 -6.68 -6.16
N GLU A 95 -2.25 -6.86 -7.21
CA GLU A 95 -2.59 -7.69 -8.36
C GLU A 95 -1.48 -8.71 -8.69
N VAL A 96 -1.87 -9.83 -9.29
CA VAL A 96 -0.89 -10.76 -9.86
C VAL A 96 -0.63 -10.33 -11.29
N VAL A 97 0.63 -10.04 -11.62
CA VAL A 97 1.04 -9.66 -12.97
C VAL A 97 1.41 -10.92 -13.75
N LYS A 98 0.89 -11.05 -14.97
CA LYS A 98 1.35 -12.08 -15.90
C LYS A 98 2.59 -11.54 -16.62
N LEU A 99 3.64 -12.36 -16.66
CA LEU A 99 4.83 -12.14 -17.48
C LEU A 99 4.48 -12.15 -18.97
#